data_AF-A0A9D6CJ66-F1
#
_entry.id   AF-A0A9D6CJ66-F1
#
_cell.length_a   1.000
_cell.length_b   1.000
_cell.length_c   1.000
_cell.angle_alpha   90.00
_cell.angle_beta   90.00
_cell.angle_gamma   90.00
#
_symmetry.space_group_name_H-M   'P 1'
#
loop_
_entity.id
_entity.type
_entity.pdbx_description
1 polymer ?
#
loop_
_entity_poly.entity_id
_entity_poly.type
_entity_poly.pdbx_seq_one_letter_code
_entity_poly.pdbx_strand_id
1 'polypeptide(L)'
;MFRIATNARGRAVLGAVVALSALVASETMVFAQGGPPEGRQRGERGERGMGGMGRGMGGMGRGMQDVREVLEADFQRRDIPIFVRQLNLTEDQGVVLETLFVDYEAAFQPEAEAIMTSMADMGRNLMRSFATPERQQQMRDMTDSIRREIEAAEAANGPMDEEARRNFFRERMQKMAEQFAADAQASGLDAEVKAVMGDMLRKLEAWSTRKNQLRDDFTTGLKVVLDDDQVAQWPAFERFLTREKTLPRGRISGENVNLFLIVDELRLPPAEFAKLEPLFDAYETRLDDALRTRNTYIEQSLPRLFEAMQSGDSGAAGRIFKRQSELRAAVRDVNEEYRSAMVAALGDTDWARQLDAAILEGGWERIFRATGTDRAFREAIGFEDLDPAVLASIEELYTQYKGEIAPINERLKSMARTEEPSRLVTEGERFVSMMSQGVSGMALGAARGGQGFGAPEADPMREVFEQRSDVGERYLERLRALLTPEQIERLPRTRGQAGARGGFGGGGAEGMQGMLERLPEEQRRQLLQAVDRNGNGQIDEDERDGLRQYMREQFNNFRNNGGGGGGGGGEGGRGGRGGAPDA
;
A
#
# COMPACT_ATOMS: atom_id res chain seq x y z
N MET A 1 49.61 -0.69 44.27
CA MET A 1 50.60 -1.16 43.28
C MET A 1 49.87 -1.47 41.98
N PHE A 2 50.43 -0.97 40.88
CA PHE A 2 50.17 -1.28 39.46
C PHE A 2 48.85 -0.85 38.78
N ARG A 3 48.98 0.20 37.97
CA ARG A 3 48.20 0.57 36.78
C ARG A 3 48.36 -0.49 35.68
N ILE A 4 47.31 -0.73 34.89
CA ILE A 4 47.40 -0.86 33.41
C ILE A 4 46.15 -0.23 32.77
N ALA A 5 46.38 0.62 31.79
CA ALA A 5 45.39 1.15 30.86
C ALA A 5 45.42 0.36 29.54
N THR A 6 44.31 0.27 28.80
CA THR A 6 44.34 0.23 27.33
C THR A 6 42.96 0.47 26.71
N ASN A 7 42.94 1.33 25.70
CA ASN A 7 41.88 1.63 24.75
C ASN A 7 41.52 0.43 23.87
N ALA A 8 40.28 0.37 23.35
CA ALA A 8 39.97 0.58 21.92
C ALA A 8 38.63 -0.06 21.46
N ARG A 9 37.77 0.83 20.93
CA ARG A 9 37.06 0.76 19.62
C ARG A 9 36.19 -0.46 19.26
N GLY A 10 34.89 -0.17 19.14
CA GLY A 10 34.22 -0.09 17.83
C GLY A 10 33.47 -1.32 17.34
N ARG A 11 32.14 -1.18 17.18
CA ARG A 11 31.35 -1.63 16.00
C ARG A 11 29.86 -1.31 16.19
N ALA A 12 29.41 -0.25 15.53
CA ALA A 12 28.03 -0.06 15.10
C ALA A 12 28.04 0.07 13.55
N VAL A 13 26.87 -0.03 12.92
CA VAL A 13 26.57 -0.06 11.47
C VAL A 13 26.41 -1.48 10.91
N LEU A 14 25.20 -2.01 11.08
CA LEU A 14 24.63 -3.12 10.28
C LEU A 14 23.09 -3.13 10.39
N GLY A 15 22.45 -1.95 10.31
CA GLY A 15 21.01 -1.79 10.55
C GLY A 15 20.13 -1.70 9.30
N ALA A 16 20.66 -1.35 8.13
CA ALA A 16 19.83 -1.01 6.96
C ALA A 16 19.64 -2.17 5.94
N VAL A 17 20.45 -3.23 6.00
CA VAL A 17 20.40 -4.35 5.04
C VAL A 17 19.37 -5.43 5.44
N VAL A 18 18.94 -5.45 6.70
CA VAL A 18 18.05 -6.50 7.24
C VAL A 18 16.57 -6.27 6.88
N ALA A 19 16.17 -5.03 6.56
CA ALA A 19 14.77 -4.68 6.35
C ALA A 19 14.16 -5.27 5.05
N LEU A 20 14.96 -5.53 4.00
CA LEU A 20 14.44 -6.12 2.76
C LEU A 20 14.19 -7.64 2.87
N SER A 21 14.86 -8.33 3.80
CA SER A 21 14.67 -9.77 4.01
C SER A 21 13.47 -10.07 4.91
N ALA A 22 13.11 -9.14 5.80
CA ALA A 22 12.04 -9.32 6.77
C ALA A 22 10.63 -9.22 6.16
N LEU A 23 10.45 -8.53 5.02
CA LEU A 23 9.14 -8.40 4.39
C LEU A 23 8.69 -9.67 3.64
N VAL A 24 9.63 -10.51 3.18
CA VAL A 24 9.34 -11.79 2.53
C VAL A 24 9.30 -12.96 3.54
N ALA A 25 9.97 -12.81 4.69
CA ALA A 25 10.06 -13.86 5.70
C ALA A 25 8.98 -13.80 6.80
N SER A 26 8.14 -12.75 6.87
CA SER A 26 7.15 -12.59 7.94
C SER A 26 5.76 -13.17 7.63
N GLU A 27 5.51 -13.66 6.42
CA GLU A 27 4.20 -14.26 6.04
C GLU A 27 4.20 -15.79 6.00
N THR A 28 5.34 -16.48 6.22
CA THR A 28 5.42 -17.95 6.14
C THR A 28 5.11 -18.70 7.44
N MET A 29 4.54 -18.06 8.47
CA MET A 29 4.14 -18.73 9.72
C MET A 29 2.74 -18.36 10.22
N VAL A 30 1.69 -18.49 9.41
CA VAL A 30 0.31 -18.67 9.95
C VAL A 30 -0.55 -19.52 8.99
N PHE A 31 -0.26 -20.80 8.80
CA PHE A 31 -1.27 -21.76 8.30
C PHE A 31 -0.94 -23.19 8.74
N ALA A 32 -1.41 -23.58 9.94
CA ALA A 32 -1.68 -24.98 10.30
C ALA A 32 -2.44 -25.06 11.64
N GLN A 33 -3.75 -25.30 11.58
CA GLN A 33 -4.50 -26.33 12.35
C GLN A 33 -6.00 -26.02 12.31
N GLY A 34 -6.78 -26.99 11.82
CA GLY A 34 -8.23 -26.93 11.68
C GLY A 34 -9.00 -27.63 12.80
N GLY A 35 -10.26 -27.19 12.99
CA GLY A 35 -11.31 -27.84 13.79
C GLY A 35 -12.42 -26.87 14.27
N PRO A 36 -13.72 -27.08 13.93
CA PRO A 36 -14.85 -26.15 14.23
C PRO A 36 -15.79 -26.67 15.36
N PRO A 37 -16.98 -26.08 15.69
CA PRO A 37 -17.49 -24.68 15.61
C PRO A 37 -18.24 -24.16 16.88
N GLU A 38 -18.69 -22.88 16.82
CA GLU A 38 -19.97 -22.28 17.30
C GLU A 38 -19.87 -21.00 18.16
N GLY A 39 -20.58 -19.93 17.75
CA GLY A 39 -21.07 -18.86 18.65
C GLY A 39 -20.76 -17.40 18.29
N ARG A 40 -21.65 -16.76 17.51
CA ARG A 40 -22.10 -15.33 17.48
C ARG A 40 -21.19 -14.14 17.90
N GLN A 41 -21.36 -13.07 17.09
CA GLN A 41 -21.32 -11.61 17.36
C GLN A 41 -20.03 -10.79 17.11
N ARG A 42 -20.11 -9.96 16.06
CA ARG A 42 -19.86 -8.50 15.97
C ARG A 42 -18.57 -7.94 16.58
N GLY A 43 -17.72 -7.33 15.73
CA GLY A 43 -16.72 -6.37 16.18
C GLY A 43 -15.70 -5.99 15.11
N GLU A 44 -15.77 -4.75 14.64
CA GLU A 44 -14.75 -4.06 13.85
C GLU A 44 -13.34 -4.25 14.44
N ARG A 45 -12.38 -4.63 13.58
CA ARG A 45 -10.95 -4.29 13.71
C ARG A 45 -10.22 -4.70 12.43
N GLY A 46 -10.36 -3.87 11.39
CA GLY A 46 -9.48 -3.92 10.23
C GLY A 46 -8.07 -3.48 10.62
N GLU A 47 -7.12 -4.34 10.32
CA GLU A 47 -5.69 -4.24 10.60
C GLU A 47 -5.09 -2.89 10.17
N ARG A 48 -4.52 -2.18 11.13
CA ARG A 48 -3.53 -1.11 10.89
C ARG A 48 -2.24 -1.52 11.57
N GLY A 49 -1.44 -2.33 10.87
CA GLY A 49 -0.08 -2.68 11.26
C GLY A 49 0.93 -2.21 10.21
N MET A 50 1.79 -1.25 10.59
CA MET A 50 3.07 -0.92 9.94
C MET A 50 3.08 -0.49 8.45
N GLY A 51 2.61 0.72 8.14
CA GLY A 51 2.75 1.37 6.82
C GLY A 51 3.68 2.59 6.78
N GLY A 52 4.72 2.64 7.63
CA GLY A 52 5.44 3.89 7.94
C GLY A 52 6.72 4.22 7.16
N MET A 53 7.25 3.34 6.30
CA MET A 53 8.52 3.57 5.58
C MET A 53 8.46 3.39 4.05
N GLY A 54 7.27 3.25 3.46
CA GLY A 54 7.12 2.95 2.02
C GLY A 54 6.89 4.14 1.08
N ARG A 55 6.76 5.38 1.57
CA ARG A 55 6.28 6.51 0.75
C ARG A 55 7.27 7.09 -0.27
N GLY A 56 8.53 6.66 -0.28
CA GLY A 56 9.56 7.12 -1.22
C GLY A 56 9.82 6.20 -2.42
N MET A 57 9.05 5.13 -2.59
CA MET A 57 9.27 4.09 -3.62
C MET A 57 8.05 3.91 -4.54
N GLY A 58 7.30 4.99 -4.81
CA GLY A 58 6.03 4.92 -5.56
C GLY A 58 6.15 4.38 -6.98
N GLY A 59 7.27 4.64 -7.67
CA GLY A 59 7.51 4.14 -9.03
C GLY A 59 7.87 2.65 -9.10
N MET A 60 8.57 2.13 -8.09
CA MET A 60 8.88 0.69 -7.99
C MET A 60 7.67 -0.14 -7.52
N GLY A 61 6.80 0.45 -6.69
CA GLY A 61 5.58 -0.21 -6.20
C GLY A 61 4.61 -0.62 -7.32
N ARG A 62 4.52 0.15 -8.40
CA ARG A 62 3.64 -0.19 -9.54
C ARG A 62 4.18 -1.34 -10.39
N GLY A 63 5.47 -1.33 -10.73
CA GLY A 63 6.09 -2.44 -11.46
C GLY A 63 6.03 -3.76 -10.67
N MET A 64 6.16 -3.69 -9.34
CA MET A 64 6.00 -4.86 -8.46
C MET A 64 4.54 -5.34 -8.36
N GLN A 65 3.56 -4.45 -8.55
CA GLN A 65 2.15 -4.82 -8.56
C GLN A 65 1.80 -5.65 -9.80
N ASP A 66 2.30 -5.29 -10.98
CA ASP A 66 2.07 -6.07 -12.21
C ASP A 66 2.73 -7.46 -12.12
N VAL A 67 3.94 -7.55 -11.54
CA VAL A 67 4.60 -8.85 -11.26
C VAL A 67 3.79 -9.68 -10.27
N ARG A 68 3.25 -9.06 -9.21
CA ARG A 68 2.39 -9.75 -8.24
C ARG A 68 1.12 -10.29 -8.90
N GLU A 69 0.44 -9.48 -9.72
CA GLU A 69 -0.78 -9.89 -10.44
C GLU A 69 -0.54 -11.05 -11.41
N VAL A 70 0.65 -11.12 -12.03
CA VAL A 70 1.05 -12.26 -12.88
C VAL A 70 1.27 -13.55 -12.08
N LEU A 71 1.68 -13.44 -10.81
CA LEU A 71 1.90 -14.57 -9.91
C LEU A 71 0.63 -14.99 -9.14
N GLU A 72 -0.43 -14.20 -9.20
CA GLU A 72 -1.72 -14.55 -8.60
C GLU A 72 -2.42 -15.65 -9.41
N ALA A 73 -2.97 -16.66 -8.72
CA ALA A 73 -3.79 -17.69 -9.34
C ALA A 73 -5.10 -17.11 -9.89
N ASP A 74 -5.52 -17.56 -11.08
CA ASP A 74 -6.78 -17.13 -11.68
C ASP A 74 -7.99 -17.75 -10.95
N PHE A 75 -7.83 -18.99 -10.48
CA PHE A 75 -8.81 -19.71 -9.68
C PHE A 75 -8.22 -20.12 -8.33
N GLN A 76 -9.01 -19.99 -7.27
CA GLN A 76 -8.63 -20.39 -5.91
C GLN A 76 -9.76 -21.21 -5.27
N ARG A 77 -9.46 -22.08 -4.31
CA ARG A 77 -10.49 -22.93 -3.65
C ARG A 77 -11.66 -22.15 -3.08
N ARG A 78 -11.42 -20.92 -2.60
CA ARG A 78 -12.49 -20.02 -2.12
C ARG A 78 -13.53 -19.66 -3.19
N ASP A 79 -13.21 -19.87 -4.46
CA ASP A 79 -14.09 -19.60 -5.59
C ASP A 79 -15.05 -20.77 -5.85
N ILE A 80 -14.83 -21.98 -5.29
CA ILE A 80 -15.71 -23.15 -5.49
C ILE A 80 -17.20 -22.81 -5.28
N PRO A 81 -17.61 -22.14 -4.18
CA PRO A 81 -19.03 -21.81 -3.97
C PRO A 81 -19.61 -20.88 -5.05
N ILE A 82 -18.76 -20.04 -5.68
CA ILE A 82 -19.16 -19.17 -6.78
C ILE A 82 -19.43 -20.03 -8.03
N PHE A 83 -18.54 -20.96 -8.38
CA PHE A 83 -18.74 -21.87 -9.52
C PHE A 83 -20.00 -22.73 -9.33
N VAL A 84 -20.16 -23.35 -8.16
CA VAL A 84 -21.32 -24.18 -7.84
C VAL A 84 -22.62 -23.40 -7.99
N ARG A 85 -22.68 -22.18 -7.45
CA ARG A 85 -23.88 -21.35 -7.49
C ARG A 85 -24.18 -20.80 -8.89
N GLN A 86 -23.17 -20.28 -9.58
CA GLN A 86 -23.35 -19.57 -10.84
C GLN A 86 -23.61 -20.53 -12.02
N LEU A 87 -23.06 -21.75 -11.96
CA LEU A 87 -23.29 -22.78 -12.98
C LEU A 87 -24.34 -23.81 -12.55
N ASN A 88 -24.98 -23.63 -11.39
CA ASN A 88 -25.96 -24.57 -10.83
C ASN A 88 -25.43 -26.02 -10.81
N LEU A 89 -24.21 -26.21 -10.31
CA LEU A 89 -23.57 -27.53 -10.29
C LEU A 89 -24.28 -28.48 -9.33
N THR A 90 -24.44 -29.73 -9.73
CA THR A 90 -24.89 -30.82 -8.86
C THR A 90 -23.83 -31.14 -7.80
N GLU A 91 -24.22 -31.88 -6.76
CA GLU A 91 -23.28 -32.33 -5.72
C GLU A 91 -22.11 -33.14 -6.32
N ASP A 92 -22.42 -34.07 -7.23
CA ASP A 92 -21.41 -34.88 -7.93
C ASP A 92 -20.45 -34.03 -8.77
N GLN A 93 -20.99 -33.05 -9.53
CA GLN A 93 -20.16 -32.10 -10.28
C GLN A 93 -19.33 -31.21 -9.35
N GLY A 94 -19.84 -30.88 -8.16
CA GLY A 94 -19.12 -30.16 -7.12
C GLY A 94 -17.88 -30.92 -6.63
N VAL A 95 -17.99 -32.23 -6.44
CA VAL A 95 -16.84 -33.10 -6.07
C VAL A 95 -15.79 -33.14 -7.19
N VAL A 96 -16.22 -33.20 -8.46
CA VAL A 96 -15.29 -33.12 -9.59
C VAL A 96 -14.60 -31.76 -9.64
N LEU A 97 -15.36 -30.67 -9.47
CA LEU A 97 -14.82 -29.32 -9.40
C LEU A 97 -13.76 -29.20 -8.29
N GLU A 98 -14.04 -29.71 -7.08
CA GLU A 98 -13.08 -29.74 -5.98
C GLU A 98 -11.79 -30.46 -6.37
N THR A 99 -11.90 -31.60 -7.06
CA THR A 99 -10.74 -32.36 -7.55
C THR A 99 -9.94 -31.54 -8.57
N LEU A 100 -10.61 -30.91 -9.54
CA LEU A 100 -9.96 -30.02 -10.50
C LEU A 100 -9.23 -28.84 -9.84
N PHE A 101 -9.79 -28.28 -8.75
CA PHE A 101 -9.14 -27.24 -7.98
C PHE A 101 -7.90 -27.75 -7.25
N VAL A 102 -7.96 -28.96 -6.68
CA VAL A 102 -6.79 -29.60 -6.05
C VAL A 102 -5.68 -29.81 -7.06
N ASP A 103 -6.00 -30.33 -8.24
CA ASP A 103 -5.03 -30.57 -9.32
C ASP A 103 -4.43 -29.26 -9.85
N TYR A 104 -5.28 -28.26 -10.09
CA TYR A 104 -4.85 -26.92 -10.52
C TYR A 104 -3.90 -26.30 -9.49
N GLU A 105 -4.25 -26.33 -8.20
CA GLU A 105 -3.42 -25.77 -7.14
C GLU A 105 -2.10 -26.53 -6.97
N ALA A 106 -2.15 -27.86 -7.05
CA ALA A 106 -0.97 -28.72 -6.96
C ALA A 106 0.03 -28.46 -8.11
N ALA A 107 -0.45 -28.05 -9.28
CA ALA A 107 0.40 -27.62 -10.38
C ALA A 107 0.85 -26.15 -10.23
N PHE A 108 -0.08 -25.25 -9.86
CA PHE A 108 0.18 -23.81 -9.85
C PHE A 108 1.12 -23.38 -8.72
N GLN A 109 0.84 -23.77 -7.48
CA GLN A 109 1.58 -23.26 -6.30
C GLN A 109 3.09 -23.52 -6.35
N PRO A 110 3.57 -24.76 -6.56
CA PRO A 110 5.01 -25.01 -6.55
C PRO A 110 5.74 -24.28 -7.70
N GLU A 111 5.10 -24.14 -8.86
CA GLU A 111 5.67 -23.42 -9.99
C GLU A 111 5.74 -21.90 -9.72
N ALA A 112 4.68 -21.31 -9.15
CA ALA A 112 4.65 -19.90 -8.74
C ALA A 112 5.69 -19.59 -7.63
N GLU A 113 5.78 -20.46 -6.61
CA GLU A 113 6.76 -20.37 -5.54
C GLU A 113 8.20 -20.48 -6.04
N ALA A 114 8.45 -21.34 -7.04
CA ALA A 114 9.76 -21.45 -7.67
C ALA A 114 10.15 -20.15 -8.39
N ILE A 115 9.20 -19.47 -9.04
CA ILE A 115 9.44 -18.16 -9.65
C ILE A 115 9.73 -17.10 -8.58
N MET A 116 8.93 -17.01 -7.52
CA MET A 116 9.16 -16.09 -6.40
C MET A 116 10.51 -16.33 -5.71
N THR A 117 10.86 -17.60 -5.46
CA THR A 117 12.15 -18.00 -4.88
C THR A 117 13.30 -17.59 -5.80
N SER A 118 13.17 -17.88 -7.10
CA SER A 118 14.17 -17.48 -8.10
C SER A 118 14.36 -15.96 -8.12
N MET A 119 13.29 -15.17 -8.03
CA MET A 119 13.35 -13.71 -7.94
C MET A 119 14.03 -13.25 -6.65
N ALA A 120 13.69 -13.84 -5.51
CA ALA A 120 14.31 -13.54 -4.23
C ALA A 120 15.82 -13.86 -4.25
N ASP A 121 16.22 -14.97 -4.85
CA ASP A 121 17.63 -15.34 -5.03
C ASP A 121 18.38 -14.39 -5.95
N MET A 122 17.79 -14.06 -7.09
CA MET A 122 18.33 -13.05 -8.01
C MET A 122 18.51 -11.71 -7.30
N GLY A 123 17.51 -11.26 -6.54
CA GLY A 123 17.57 -10.04 -5.73
C GLY A 123 18.63 -10.10 -4.62
N ARG A 124 18.77 -11.23 -3.92
CA ARG A 124 19.81 -11.44 -2.90
C ARG A 124 21.21 -11.41 -3.50
N ASN A 125 21.40 -12.04 -4.66
CA ASN A 125 22.69 -12.05 -5.36
C ASN A 125 23.04 -10.65 -5.86
N LEU A 126 22.07 -9.95 -6.43
CA LEU A 126 22.21 -8.54 -6.79
C LEU A 126 22.62 -7.70 -5.57
N MET A 127 21.91 -7.82 -4.45
CA MET A 127 22.27 -7.07 -3.22
C MET A 127 23.66 -7.42 -2.69
N ARG A 128 24.10 -8.68 -2.80
CA ARG A 128 25.48 -9.06 -2.45
C ARG A 128 26.50 -8.42 -3.38
N SER A 129 26.21 -8.34 -4.67
CA SER A 129 27.05 -7.61 -5.64
C SER A 129 27.16 -6.13 -5.29
N PHE A 130 26.11 -5.54 -4.71
CA PHE A 130 26.09 -4.14 -4.26
C PHE A 130 26.77 -3.89 -2.92
N ALA A 131 26.66 -4.83 -1.98
CA ALA A 131 27.09 -4.68 -0.60
C ALA A 131 28.49 -5.25 -0.32
N THR A 132 29.43 -5.12 -1.26
CA THR A 132 30.82 -5.56 -1.05
C THR A 132 31.49 -4.75 0.07
N PRO A 133 32.42 -5.34 0.85
CA PRO A 133 33.15 -4.62 1.90
C PRO A 133 33.83 -3.34 1.40
N GLU A 134 34.37 -3.38 0.18
CA GLU A 134 35.03 -2.25 -0.47
C GLU A 134 34.05 -1.10 -0.72
N ARG A 135 32.85 -1.39 -1.24
CA ARG A 135 31.82 -0.36 -1.45
C ARG A 135 31.22 0.12 -0.14
N GLN A 136 31.05 -0.76 0.86
CA GLN A 136 30.61 -0.32 2.19
C GLN A 136 31.61 0.67 2.79
N GLN A 137 32.91 0.45 2.58
CA GLN A 137 33.95 1.37 3.01
C GLN A 137 33.90 2.68 2.21
N GLN A 138 33.78 2.61 0.88
CA GLN A 138 33.61 3.78 0.01
C GLN A 138 32.41 4.63 0.46
N MET A 139 31.27 4.01 0.79
CA MET A 139 30.07 4.72 1.25
C MET A 139 30.27 5.38 2.62
N ARG A 140 31.05 4.77 3.52
CA ARG A 140 31.40 5.35 4.83
C ARG A 140 32.33 6.55 4.66
N ASP A 141 33.41 6.38 3.90
CA ASP A 141 34.39 7.43 3.62
C ASP A 141 33.72 8.63 2.96
N MET A 142 32.77 8.36 2.07
CA MET A 142 31.95 9.34 1.42
C MET A 142 30.99 10.05 2.39
N THR A 143 30.28 9.34 3.27
CA THR A 143 29.41 9.97 4.29
C THR A 143 30.23 10.88 5.21
N ASP A 144 31.42 10.44 5.59
CA ASP A 144 32.35 11.23 6.40
C ASP A 144 32.89 12.44 5.64
N SER A 145 33.05 12.35 4.30
CA SER A 145 33.44 13.49 3.47
C SER A 145 32.34 14.56 3.40
N ILE A 146 31.07 14.14 3.23
CA ILE A 146 29.93 15.06 3.18
C ILE A 146 29.79 15.80 4.51
N ARG A 147 29.92 15.07 5.61
CA ARG A 147 29.87 15.67 6.95
C ARG A 147 30.97 16.72 7.13
N ARG A 148 32.21 16.40 6.73
CA ARG A 148 33.34 17.35 6.79
C ARG A 148 33.13 18.56 5.90
N GLU A 149 32.56 18.39 4.72
CA GLU A 149 32.27 19.50 3.81
C GLU A 149 31.15 20.41 4.33
N ILE A 150 30.11 19.84 4.97
CA ILE A 150 29.08 20.62 5.67
C ILE A 150 29.70 21.42 6.81
N GLU A 151 30.49 20.78 7.67
CA GLU A 151 31.19 21.42 8.79
C GLU A 151 32.12 22.55 8.29
N ALA A 152 32.84 22.34 7.18
CA ALA A 152 33.70 23.35 6.57
C ALA A 152 32.91 24.51 5.91
N ALA A 153 31.80 24.21 5.24
CA ALA A 153 30.94 25.23 4.64
C ALA A 153 30.25 26.09 5.70
N GLU A 154 29.82 25.51 6.83
CA GLU A 154 29.26 26.23 7.97
C GLU A 154 30.33 27.08 8.70
N ALA A 155 31.56 26.58 8.77
CA ALA A 155 32.68 27.35 9.33
C ALA A 155 33.08 28.55 8.45
N ALA A 156 32.96 28.44 7.12
CA ALA A 156 33.35 29.49 6.19
C ALA A 156 32.25 30.55 5.95
N ASN A 157 30.98 30.14 5.92
CA ASN A 157 29.85 31.00 5.53
C ASN A 157 28.84 31.24 6.65
N GLY A 158 29.10 30.74 7.86
CA GLY A 158 28.16 30.76 8.99
C GLY A 158 27.18 29.58 8.95
N PRO A 159 26.33 29.41 9.99
CA PRO A 159 25.39 28.30 10.07
C PRO A 159 24.46 28.31 8.86
N MET A 160 24.47 27.21 8.09
CA MET A 160 23.55 27.03 6.97
C MET A 160 22.13 26.87 7.51
N ASP A 161 21.18 27.56 6.87
CA ASP A 161 19.77 27.28 7.11
C ASP A 161 19.36 25.90 6.55
N GLU A 162 18.16 25.47 6.92
CA GLU A 162 17.66 24.15 6.56
C GLU A 162 17.49 23.97 5.04
N GLU A 163 17.24 25.04 4.28
CA GLU A 163 17.08 24.96 2.84
C GLU A 163 18.44 24.86 2.12
N ALA A 164 19.40 25.66 2.54
CA ALA A 164 20.78 25.62 2.08
C ALA A 164 21.41 24.26 2.36
N ARG A 165 21.20 23.70 3.56
CA ARG A 165 21.69 22.36 3.92
C ARG A 165 21.04 21.27 3.05
N ARG A 166 19.73 21.36 2.76
CA ARG A 166 19.05 20.43 1.84
C ARG A 166 19.58 20.52 0.41
N ASN A 167 19.81 21.73 -0.10
CA ASN A 167 20.33 21.94 -1.45
C ASN A 167 21.77 21.44 -1.58
N PHE A 168 22.61 21.72 -0.57
CA PHE A 168 23.98 21.22 -0.49
C PHE A 168 24.01 19.68 -0.50
N PHE A 169 23.19 19.06 0.34
CA PHE A 169 23.08 17.60 0.40
C PHE A 169 22.61 17.03 -0.94
N ARG A 170 21.62 17.65 -1.59
CA ARG A 170 21.12 17.22 -2.92
C ARG A 170 22.20 17.27 -3.99
N GLU A 171 22.96 18.37 -4.08
CA GLU A 171 24.04 18.50 -5.07
C GLU A 171 25.11 17.43 -4.85
N ARG A 172 25.47 17.18 -3.59
CA ARG A 172 26.50 16.20 -3.26
C ARG A 172 26.06 14.76 -3.52
N MET A 173 24.81 14.44 -3.20
CA MET A 173 24.17 13.17 -3.56
C MET A 173 24.08 12.99 -5.08
N GLN A 174 23.83 14.05 -5.85
CA GLN A 174 23.80 13.97 -7.31
C GLN A 174 25.19 13.62 -7.87
N LYS A 175 26.24 14.35 -7.46
CA LYS A 175 27.62 14.06 -7.87
C LYS A 175 28.05 12.64 -7.49
N MET A 176 27.61 12.19 -6.31
CA MET A 176 27.82 10.83 -5.86
C MET A 176 27.15 9.80 -6.78
N ALA A 177 25.89 10.02 -7.16
CA ALA A 177 25.21 9.12 -8.08
C ALA A 177 25.87 9.09 -9.46
N GLU A 178 26.37 10.21 -9.96
CA GLU A 178 27.15 10.28 -11.20
C GLU A 178 28.47 9.50 -11.08
N GLN A 179 29.19 9.63 -9.97
CA GLN A 179 30.42 8.88 -9.73
C GLN A 179 30.15 7.38 -9.60
N PHE A 180 29.12 7.00 -8.84
CA PHE A 180 28.71 5.62 -8.68
C PHE A 180 28.25 5.00 -10.00
N ALA A 181 27.55 5.76 -10.84
CA ALA A 181 27.18 5.35 -12.19
C ALA A 181 28.43 5.06 -13.05
N ALA A 182 29.42 5.94 -13.03
CA ALA A 182 30.68 5.74 -13.75
C ALA A 182 31.44 4.50 -13.24
N ASP A 183 31.54 4.33 -11.92
CA ASP A 183 32.19 3.18 -11.28
C ASP A 183 31.46 1.87 -11.59
N ALA A 184 30.11 1.89 -11.60
CA ALA A 184 29.28 0.72 -11.94
C ALA A 184 29.45 0.30 -13.41
N GLN A 185 29.55 1.27 -14.32
CA GLN A 185 29.83 1.01 -15.73
C GLN A 185 31.25 0.44 -15.93
N ALA A 186 32.24 1.01 -15.25
CA ALA A 186 33.63 0.57 -15.35
C ALA A 186 33.88 -0.81 -14.73
N SER A 187 33.14 -1.17 -13.67
CA SER A 187 33.28 -2.45 -12.96
C SER A 187 32.49 -3.61 -13.59
N GLY A 188 31.71 -3.37 -14.65
CA GLY A 188 30.87 -4.40 -15.28
C GLY A 188 29.60 -4.76 -14.49
N LEU A 189 29.38 -4.11 -13.34
CA LEU A 189 28.20 -4.30 -12.49
C LEU A 189 26.91 -4.03 -13.28
N ASP A 190 26.92 -3.02 -14.16
CA ASP A 190 25.75 -2.67 -14.98
C ASP A 190 25.34 -3.80 -15.94
N ALA A 191 26.32 -4.52 -16.49
CA ALA A 191 26.08 -5.68 -17.34
C ALA A 191 25.54 -6.87 -16.54
N GLU A 192 26.06 -7.09 -15.33
CA GLU A 192 25.56 -8.12 -14.40
C GLU A 192 24.09 -7.86 -14.01
N VAL A 193 23.76 -6.63 -13.63
CA VAL A 193 22.38 -6.23 -13.28
C VAL A 193 21.44 -6.44 -14.46
N LYS A 194 21.84 -6.02 -15.66
CA LYS A 194 21.05 -6.22 -16.88
C LYS A 194 20.84 -7.70 -17.21
N ALA A 195 21.86 -8.53 -17.03
CA ALA A 195 21.74 -9.98 -17.23
C ALA A 195 20.75 -10.60 -16.24
N VAL A 196 20.87 -10.29 -14.94
CA VAL A 196 19.96 -10.78 -13.89
C VAL A 196 18.52 -10.35 -14.17
N MET A 197 18.31 -9.08 -14.56
CA MET A 197 16.99 -8.59 -14.95
C MET A 197 16.46 -9.31 -16.19
N GLY A 198 17.29 -9.52 -17.22
CA GLY A 198 16.92 -10.29 -18.40
C GLY A 198 16.47 -11.71 -18.08
N ASP A 199 17.17 -12.39 -17.17
CA ASP A 199 16.82 -13.73 -16.69
C ASP A 199 15.47 -13.75 -15.96
N MET A 200 15.23 -12.74 -15.11
CA MET A 200 13.96 -12.57 -14.42
C MET A 200 12.79 -12.39 -15.40
N LEU A 201 12.96 -11.55 -16.42
CA LEU A 201 11.92 -11.29 -17.42
C LEU A 201 11.60 -12.54 -18.25
N ARG A 202 12.62 -13.31 -18.66
CA ARG A 202 12.41 -14.58 -19.38
C ARG A 202 11.66 -15.61 -18.55
N LYS A 203 11.95 -15.70 -17.24
CA LYS A 203 11.23 -16.58 -16.32
C LYS A 203 9.75 -16.16 -16.18
N LEU A 204 9.49 -14.86 -16.09
CA LEU A 204 8.13 -14.32 -16.03
C LEU A 204 7.33 -14.58 -17.31
N GLU A 205 7.95 -14.44 -18.47
CA GLU A 205 7.31 -14.74 -19.76
C GLU A 205 6.94 -16.22 -19.89
N ALA A 206 7.88 -17.11 -19.56
CA ALA A 206 7.63 -18.55 -19.54
C ALA A 206 6.52 -18.92 -18.53
N TRP A 207 6.55 -18.32 -17.35
CA TRP A 207 5.51 -18.48 -16.33
C TRP A 207 4.15 -18.01 -16.81
N SER A 208 4.05 -16.85 -17.45
CA SER A 208 2.78 -16.33 -17.98
C SER A 208 2.16 -17.29 -19.00
N THR A 209 2.97 -17.87 -19.89
CA THR A 209 2.52 -18.89 -20.85
C THR A 209 2.00 -20.13 -20.14
N ARG A 210 2.75 -20.60 -19.13
CA ARG A 210 2.40 -21.78 -18.35
C ARG A 210 1.14 -21.58 -17.51
N LYS A 211 0.98 -20.42 -16.88
CA LYS A 211 -0.22 -20.01 -16.14
C LYS A 211 -1.46 -20.06 -17.04
N ASN A 212 -1.38 -19.52 -18.25
CA ASN A 212 -2.49 -19.58 -19.21
C ASN A 212 -2.86 -21.01 -19.57
N GLN A 213 -1.87 -21.89 -19.77
CA GLN A 213 -2.13 -23.32 -20.01
C GLN A 213 -2.87 -23.96 -18.83
N LEU A 214 -2.44 -23.71 -17.58
CA LEU A 214 -3.11 -24.25 -16.39
C LEU A 214 -4.57 -23.78 -16.28
N ARG A 215 -4.84 -22.52 -16.60
CA ARG A 215 -6.19 -21.96 -16.64
C ARG A 215 -7.05 -22.64 -17.70
N ASP A 216 -6.49 -22.85 -18.89
CA ASP A 216 -7.21 -23.44 -20.02
C ASP A 216 -7.47 -24.94 -19.79
N ASP A 217 -6.52 -25.66 -19.18
CA ASP A 217 -6.66 -27.07 -18.77
C ASP A 217 -7.79 -27.21 -17.73
N PHE A 218 -7.79 -26.37 -16.69
CA PHE A 218 -8.85 -26.34 -15.68
C PHE A 218 -10.22 -26.06 -16.30
N THR A 219 -10.30 -25.03 -17.14
CA THR A 219 -11.56 -24.61 -17.79
C THR A 219 -12.10 -25.69 -18.72
N THR A 220 -11.23 -26.32 -19.49
CA THR A 220 -11.60 -27.41 -20.40
C THR A 220 -12.06 -28.63 -19.61
N GLY A 221 -11.33 -29.01 -18.56
CA GLY A 221 -11.70 -30.10 -17.68
C GLY A 221 -13.07 -29.90 -17.03
N LEU A 222 -13.38 -28.68 -16.58
CA LEU A 222 -14.68 -28.36 -16.02
C LEU A 222 -15.79 -28.46 -17.07
N LYS A 223 -15.60 -27.88 -18.27
CA LYS A 223 -16.61 -27.93 -19.33
C LYS A 223 -16.99 -29.35 -19.76
N VAL A 224 -16.08 -30.31 -19.64
CA VAL A 224 -16.35 -31.72 -19.97
C VAL A 224 -17.38 -32.35 -19.03
N VAL A 225 -17.51 -31.86 -17.79
CA VAL A 225 -18.44 -32.41 -16.81
C VAL A 225 -19.75 -31.62 -16.68
N LEU A 226 -19.87 -30.50 -17.40
CA LEU A 226 -21.09 -29.71 -17.47
C LEU A 226 -22.07 -30.33 -18.48
N ASP A 227 -23.36 -30.21 -18.19
CA ASP A 227 -24.42 -30.51 -19.18
C ASP A 227 -24.63 -29.33 -20.15
N ASP A 228 -25.45 -29.53 -21.18
CA ASP A 228 -25.69 -28.54 -22.24
C ASP A 228 -26.26 -27.21 -21.69
N ASP A 229 -27.14 -27.26 -20.67
CA ASP A 229 -27.76 -26.08 -20.07
C ASP A 229 -26.73 -25.29 -19.24
N GLN A 230 -25.85 -25.99 -18.52
CA GLN A 230 -24.75 -25.40 -17.77
C GLN A 230 -23.66 -24.83 -18.69
N VAL A 231 -23.34 -25.52 -19.79
CA VAL A 231 -22.43 -24.99 -20.82
C VAL A 231 -23.00 -23.72 -21.45
N ALA A 232 -24.32 -23.64 -21.65
CA ALA A 232 -24.98 -22.42 -22.14
C ALA A 232 -24.86 -21.24 -21.16
N GLN A 233 -24.70 -21.48 -19.86
CA GLN A 233 -24.46 -20.43 -18.85
C GLN A 233 -23.00 -19.94 -18.82
N TRP A 234 -22.08 -20.70 -19.42
CA TRP A 234 -20.66 -20.42 -19.38
C TRP A 234 -20.27 -19.01 -19.84
N PRO A 235 -20.82 -18.44 -20.94
CA PRO A 235 -20.47 -17.08 -21.35
C PRO A 235 -20.80 -16.03 -20.28
N ALA A 236 -21.96 -16.15 -19.61
CA ALA A 236 -22.33 -15.23 -18.53
C ALA A 236 -21.41 -15.39 -17.31
N PHE A 237 -21.09 -16.63 -16.97
CA PHE A 237 -20.17 -16.94 -15.89
C PHE A 237 -18.74 -16.40 -16.14
N GLU A 238 -18.23 -16.48 -17.38
CA GLU A 238 -16.93 -15.88 -17.71
C GLU A 238 -16.92 -14.36 -17.59
N ARG A 239 -18.01 -13.68 -17.97
CA ARG A 239 -18.13 -12.22 -17.78
C ARG A 239 -18.10 -11.86 -16.31
N PHE A 240 -18.83 -12.63 -15.49
CA PHE A 240 -18.79 -12.51 -14.03
C PHE A 240 -17.35 -12.67 -13.51
N LEU A 241 -16.65 -13.74 -13.87
CA LEU A 241 -15.27 -13.98 -13.41
C LEU A 241 -14.31 -12.88 -13.86
N THR A 242 -14.40 -12.45 -15.12
CA THR A 242 -13.56 -11.38 -15.67
C THR A 242 -13.76 -10.09 -14.87
N ARG A 243 -15.01 -9.73 -14.57
CA ARG A 243 -15.34 -8.58 -13.72
C ARG A 243 -14.75 -8.74 -12.33
N GLU A 244 -15.09 -9.80 -11.60
CA GLU A 244 -14.67 -9.97 -10.20
C GLU A 244 -13.15 -10.03 -10.02
N LYS A 245 -12.43 -10.68 -10.95
CA LYS A 245 -10.98 -10.87 -10.82
C LYS A 245 -10.17 -9.68 -11.35
N THR A 246 -10.66 -8.98 -12.38
CA THR A 246 -9.82 -8.03 -13.12
C THR A 246 -10.28 -6.59 -13.01
N LEU A 247 -11.55 -6.32 -12.69
CA LEU A 247 -12.02 -4.96 -12.43
C LEU A 247 -11.28 -4.29 -11.25
N PRO A 248 -10.99 -4.97 -10.11
CA PRO A 248 -10.25 -4.37 -9.00
C PRO A 248 -8.81 -3.96 -9.36
N ARG A 249 -8.26 -4.46 -10.47
CA ARG A 249 -6.91 -4.12 -10.98
C ARG A 249 -6.85 -2.76 -11.68
N GLY A 250 -7.86 -1.91 -11.48
CA GLY A 250 -7.87 -0.55 -11.99
C GLY A 250 -6.67 0.26 -11.50
N ARG A 251 -6.17 1.18 -12.33
CA ARG A 251 -5.04 2.06 -12.04
C ARG A 251 -5.40 3.54 -12.14
N ILE A 252 -6.58 3.85 -12.69
CA ILE A 252 -7.13 5.21 -12.73
C ILE A 252 -8.48 5.24 -12.00
N SER A 253 -8.85 6.43 -11.52
CA SER A 253 -10.13 6.66 -10.85
C SER A 253 -11.28 6.36 -11.81
N GLY A 254 -12.31 5.70 -11.30
CA GLY A 254 -13.52 5.27 -12.00
C GLY A 254 -13.37 3.98 -12.81
N GLU A 255 -12.15 3.44 -12.97
CA GLU A 255 -11.92 2.18 -13.69
C GLU A 255 -12.42 0.96 -12.91
N ASN A 256 -12.23 0.94 -11.59
CA ASN A 256 -12.44 -0.23 -10.72
C ASN A 256 -13.84 -0.30 -10.07
N VAL A 257 -14.83 0.37 -10.64
CA VAL A 257 -16.19 0.45 -10.07
C VAL A 257 -17.03 -0.73 -10.52
N ASN A 258 -17.58 -1.47 -9.56
CA ASN A 258 -18.57 -2.51 -9.82
C ASN A 258 -19.98 -2.00 -9.52
N LEU A 259 -20.72 -1.60 -10.56
CA LEU A 259 -22.07 -1.05 -10.38
C LEU A 259 -23.06 -2.09 -9.83
N PHE A 260 -22.85 -3.39 -10.08
CA PHE A 260 -23.68 -4.45 -9.49
C PHE A 260 -23.61 -4.44 -7.97
N LEU A 261 -22.39 -4.38 -7.43
CA LEU A 261 -22.16 -4.39 -5.99
C LEU A 261 -22.80 -3.16 -5.33
N ILE A 262 -22.62 -1.98 -5.93
CA ILE A 262 -23.16 -0.74 -5.38
C ILE A 262 -24.69 -0.74 -5.36
N VAL A 263 -25.33 -1.20 -6.44
CA VAL A 263 -26.80 -1.30 -6.48
C VAL A 263 -27.31 -2.33 -5.47
N ASP A 264 -26.64 -3.47 -5.32
CA ASP A 264 -26.99 -4.50 -4.34
C ASP A 264 -26.86 -3.98 -2.89
N GLU A 265 -25.75 -3.28 -2.58
CA GLU A 265 -25.51 -2.68 -1.27
C GLU A 265 -26.53 -1.61 -0.88
N LEU A 266 -27.00 -0.82 -1.86
CA LEU A 266 -28.02 0.20 -1.64
C LEU A 266 -29.40 -0.38 -1.32
N ARG A 267 -29.64 -1.66 -1.65
CA ARG A 267 -30.91 -2.38 -1.39
C ARG A 267 -32.13 -1.56 -1.82
N LEU A 268 -32.11 -1.14 -3.09
CA LEU A 268 -33.19 -0.35 -3.68
C LEU A 268 -34.55 -1.06 -3.50
N PRO A 269 -35.64 -0.31 -3.25
CA PRO A 269 -36.98 -0.87 -3.28
C PRO A 269 -37.25 -1.58 -4.62
N PRO A 270 -38.05 -2.66 -4.66
CA PRO A 270 -38.28 -3.42 -5.89
C PRO A 270 -38.75 -2.58 -7.08
N ALA A 271 -39.57 -1.55 -6.82
CA ALA A 271 -40.06 -0.63 -7.85
C ALA A 271 -38.95 0.25 -8.46
N GLU A 272 -37.94 0.62 -7.67
CA GLU A 272 -36.78 1.39 -8.16
C GLU A 272 -35.77 0.48 -8.85
N PHE A 273 -35.52 -0.71 -8.28
CA PHE A 273 -34.64 -1.71 -8.89
C PHE A 273 -35.11 -2.14 -10.29
N ALA A 274 -36.43 -2.34 -10.47
CA ALA A 274 -37.00 -2.71 -11.77
C ALA A 274 -36.73 -1.67 -12.89
N LYS A 275 -36.43 -0.41 -12.54
CA LYS A 275 -36.03 0.61 -13.53
C LYS A 275 -34.58 0.42 -14.01
N LEU A 276 -33.73 -0.16 -13.17
CA LEU A 276 -32.32 -0.41 -13.46
C LEU A 276 -32.08 -1.76 -14.14
N GLU A 277 -32.95 -2.75 -13.86
CA GLU A 277 -32.83 -4.13 -14.34
C GLU A 277 -32.49 -4.24 -15.84
N PRO A 278 -33.16 -3.51 -16.76
CA PRO A 278 -32.86 -3.61 -18.20
C PRO A 278 -31.46 -3.11 -18.60
N LEU A 279 -30.77 -2.35 -17.74
CA LEU A 279 -29.45 -1.79 -18.03
C LEU A 279 -28.32 -2.76 -17.66
N PHE A 280 -28.56 -3.77 -16.82
CA PHE A 280 -27.50 -4.63 -16.31
C PHE A 280 -26.86 -5.52 -17.37
N ASP A 281 -27.66 -6.15 -18.24
CA ASP A 281 -27.12 -7.03 -19.29
C ASP A 281 -26.25 -6.24 -20.28
N ALA A 282 -26.73 -5.04 -20.65
CA ALA A 282 -26.01 -4.14 -21.55
C ALA A 282 -24.73 -3.61 -20.89
N TYR A 283 -24.76 -3.30 -19.59
CA TYR A 283 -23.59 -2.89 -18.82
C TYR A 283 -22.57 -4.02 -18.73
N GLU A 284 -23.00 -5.23 -18.33
CA GLU A 284 -22.12 -6.39 -18.19
C GLU A 284 -21.39 -6.70 -19.49
N THR A 285 -22.13 -6.75 -20.60
CA THR A 285 -21.57 -7.06 -21.91
C THR A 285 -20.52 -6.03 -22.30
N ARG A 286 -20.83 -4.73 -22.19
CA ARG A 286 -19.89 -3.67 -22.56
C ARG A 286 -18.70 -3.55 -21.62
N LEU A 287 -18.90 -3.83 -20.33
CA LEU A 287 -17.82 -3.86 -19.35
C LEU A 287 -16.87 -5.02 -19.64
N ASP A 288 -17.41 -6.22 -19.90
CA ASP A 288 -16.60 -7.39 -20.25
C ASP A 288 -15.77 -7.16 -21.51
N ASP A 289 -16.37 -6.63 -22.58
CA ASP A 289 -15.66 -6.29 -23.81
C ASP A 289 -14.48 -5.33 -23.54
N ALA A 290 -14.71 -4.29 -22.74
CA ALA A 290 -13.67 -3.33 -22.38
C ALA A 290 -12.57 -3.95 -21.51
N LEU A 291 -12.96 -4.76 -20.51
CA LEU A 291 -12.03 -5.48 -19.62
C LEU A 291 -11.17 -6.48 -20.41
N ARG A 292 -11.78 -7.30 -21.27
CA ARG A 292 -11.05 -8.27 -22.12
C ARG A 292 -10.08 -7.57 -23.06
N THR A 293 -10.51 -6.48 -23.70
CA THR A 293 -9.63 -5.69 -24.57
C THR A 293 -8.42 -5.15 -23.80
N ARG A 294 -8.66 -4.58 -22.60
CA ARG A 294 -7.59 -4.10 -21.70
C ARG A 294 -6.66 -5.23 -21.28
N ASN A 295 -7.21 -6.32 -20.74
CA ASN A 295 -6.44 -7.44 -20.17
C ASN A 295 -5.57 -8.10 -21.24
N THR A 296 -6.18 -8.43 -22.40
CA THR A 296 -5.48 -9.03 -23.54
C THR A 296 -4.32 -8.15 -24.00
N TYR A 297 -4.54 -6.83 -24.11
CA TYR A 297 -3.47 -5.93 -24.51
C TYR A 297 -2.34 -5.84 -23.48
N ILE A 298 -2.67 -5.76 -22.18
CA ILE A 298 -1.66 -5.75 -21.11
C ILE A 298 -0.77 -6.99 -21.22
N GLU A 299 -1.37 -8.17 -21.29
CA GLU A 299 -0.67 -9.46 -21.42
C GLU A 299 0.20 -9.51 -22.69
N GLN A 300 -0.36 -9.18 -23.86
CA GLN A 300 0.35 -9.19 -25.15
C GLN A 300 1.40 -8.06 -25.30
N SER A 301 1.30 -6.99 -24.50
CA SER A 301 2.25 -5.89 -24.52
C SER A 301 3.46 -6.16 -23.63
N LEU A 302 3.36 -7.10 -22.69
CA LEU A 302 4.40 -7.36 -21.70
C LEU A 302 5.75 -7.77 -22.32
N PRO A 303 5.83 -8.70 -23.30
CA PRO A 303 7.12 -9.04 -23.93
C PRO A 303 7.75 -7.85 -24.66
N ARG A 304 6.93 -7.02 -25.33
CA ARG A 304 7.39 -5.80 -26.03
C ARG A 304 7.86 -4.73 -25.05
N LEU A 305 7.20 -4.61 -23.90
CA LEU A 305 7.64 -3.72 -22.82
C LEU A 305 8.98 -4.19 -22.25
N PHE A 306 9.18 -5.50 -22.13
CA PHE A 306 10.43 -6.09 -21.67
C PHE A 306 11.57 -5.85 -22.67
N GLU A 307 11.30 -6.00 -23.96
CA GLU A 307 12.25 -5.64 -25.03
C GLU A 307 12.61 -4.15 -24.99
N ALA A 308 11.62 -3.27 -24.80
CA ALA A 308 11.86 -1.83 -24.64
C ALA A 308 12.73 -1.52 -23.41
N MET A 309 12.56 -2.25 -22.29
CA MET A 309 13.43 -2.13 -21.12
C MET A 309 14.87 -2.58 -21.38
N GLN A 310 15.06 -3.70 -22.09
CA GLN A 310 16.39 -4.21 -22.40
C GLN A 310 17.15 -3.30 -23.38
N SER A 311 16.44 -2.75 -24.36
CA SER A 311 17.00 -1.87 -25.40
C SER A 311 17.09 -0.40 -24.99
N GLY A 312 16.42 0.00 -23.91
CA GLY A 312 16.31 1.40 -23.48
C GLY A 312 15.44 2.27 -24.40
N ASP A 313 14.56 1.67 -25.19
CA ASP A 313 13.60 2.39 -26.03
C ASP A 313 12.42 2.90 -25.19
N SER A 314 12.62 4.04 -24.52
CA SER A 314 11.57 4.72 -23.76
C SER A 314 10.38 5.13 -24.62
N GLY A 315 10.59 5.39 -25.92
CA GLY A 315 9.52 5.73 -26.85
C GLY A 315 8.60 4.54 -27.17
N ALA A 316 9.16 3.34 -27.33
CA ALA A 316 8.37 2.11 -27.45
C ALA A 316 7.56 1.84 -26.19
N ALA A 317 8.17 1.99 -25.01
CA ALA A 317 7.46 1.88 -23.74
C ALA A 317 6.33 2.93 -23.63
N GLY A 318 6.59 4.19 -23.99
CA GLY A 318 5.59 5.26 -23.99
C GLY A 318 4.37 4.94 -24.85
N ARG A 319 4.57 4.38 -26.06
CA ARG A 319 3.47 3.92 -26.92
C ARG A 319 2.66 2.79 -26.28
N ILE A 320 3.33 1.85 -25.60
CA ILE A 320 2.67 0.75 -24.88
C ILE A 320 1.81 1.31 -23.73
N PHE A 321 2.40 2.13 -22.85
CA PHE A 321 1.69 2.71 -21.71
C PHE A 321 0.56 3.65 -22.14
N LYS A 322 0.75 4.41 -23.22
CA LYS A 322 -0.32 5.23 -23.80
C LYS A 322 -1.51 4.36 -24.19
N ARG A 323 -1.27 3.28 -24.94
CA ARG A 323 -2.36 2.37 -25.33
C ARG A 323 -2.99 1.66 -24.14
N GLN A 324 -2.20 1.25 -23.13
CA GLN A 324 -2.76 0.72 -21.88
C GLN A 324 -3.66 1.76 -21.19
N SER A 325 -3.23 3.03 -21.12
CA SER A 325 -4.00 4.11 -20.50
C SER A 325 -5.32 4.39 -21.22
N GLU A 326 -5.33 4.33 -22.56
CA GLU A 326 -6.55 4.46 -23.37
C GLU A 326 -7.55 3.34 -23.09
N LEU A 327 -7.07 2.08 -22.99
CA LEU A 327 -7.93 0.93 -22.71
C LEU A 327 -8.48 0.95 -21.27
N ARG A 328 -7.69 1.44 -20.31
CA ARG A 328 -8.16 1.68 -18.94
C ARG A 328 -9.22 2.79 -18.88
N ALA A 329 -9.02 3.87 -19.64
CA ALA A 329 -10.00 4.93 -19.79
C ALA A 329 -11.30 4.43 -20.42
N ALA A 330 -11.23 3.50 -21.38
CA ALA A 330 -12.43 2.88 -21.97
C ALA A 330 -13.26 2.11 -20.93
N VAL A 331 -12.63 1.35 -20.02
CA VAL A 331 -13.34 0.67 -18.91
C VAL A 331 -14.04 1.69 -18.00
N ARG A 332 -13.31 2.75 -17.60
CA ARG A 332 -13.90 3.86 -16.82
C ARG A 332 -15.07 4.52 -17.53
N ASP A 333 -14.96 4.74 -18.84
CA ASP A 333 -15.99 5.43 -19.62
C ASP A 333 -17.27 4.59 -19.72
N VAL A 334 -17.15 3.26 -19.81
CA VAL A 334 -18.31 2.35 -19.67
C VAL A 334 -18.96 2.51 -18.29
N ASN A 335 -18.18 2.51 -17.21
CA ASN A 335 -18.73 2.71 -15.86
C ASN A 335 -19.45 4.07 -15.71
N GLU A 336 -18.88 5.15 -16.26
CA GLU A 336 -19.47 6.48 -16.20
C GLU A 336 -20.74 6.60 -17.03
N GLU A 337 -20.77 6.01 -18.23
CA GLU A 337 -21.95 6.01 -19.07
C GLU A 337 -23.12 5.31 -18.37
N TYR A 338 -22.88 4.13 -17.79
CA TYR A 338 -23.93 3.38 -17.11
C TYR A 338 -24.30 3.97 -15.74
N ARG A 339 -23.37 4.64 -15.05
CA ARG A 339 -23.71 5.51 -13.91
C ARG A 339 -24.75 6.55 -14.34
N SER A 340 -24.48 7.32 -15.39
CA SER A 340 -25.39 8.35 -15.87
C SER A 340 -26.73 7.78 -16.34
N ALA A 341 -26.73 6.64 -17.04
CA ALA A 341 -27.94 5.98 -17.48
C ALA A 341 -28.80 5.47 -16.30
N MET A 342 -28.18 4.85 -15.30
CA MET A 342 -28.88 4.34 -14.12
C MET A 342 -29.45 5.48 -13.26
N VAL A 343 -28.67 6.54 -13.03
CA VAL A 343 -29.15 7.73 -12.30
C VAL A 343 -30.31 8.38 -13.04
N ALA A 344 -30.23 8.52 -14.37
CA ALA A 344 -31.31 9.06 -15.18
C ALA A 344 -32.57 8.17 -15.15
N ALA A 345 -32.42 6.84 -15.14
CA ALA A 345 -33.54 5.90 -15.06
C ALA A 345 -34.31 6.00 -13.73
N LEU A 346 -33.64 6.37 -12.64
CA LEU A 346 -34.27 6.63 -11.34
C LEU A 346 -34.93 8.01 -11.23
N GLY A 347 -34.65 8.93 -12.16
CA GLY A 347 -35.19 10.30 -12.17
C GLY A 347 -34.74 11.16 -10.98
N ASP A 348 -35.54 12.16 -10.61
CA ASP A 348 -35.24 13.05 -9.47
C ASP A 348 -35.69 12.45 -8.13
N THR A 349 -35.20 11.24 -7.82
CA THR A 349 -35.48 10.55 -6.56
C THR A 349 -34.31 10.64 -5.58
N ASP A 350 -34.59 10.45 -4.30
CA ASP A 350 -33.55 10.32 -3.27
C ASP A 350 -32.61 9.14 -3.56
N TRP A 351 -33.16 8.06 -4.13
CA TRP A 351 -32.40 6.90 -4.58
C TRP A 351 -31.46 7.21 -5.72
N ALA A 352 -31.85 8.04 -6.69
CA ALA A 352 -30.95 8.51 -7.74
C ALA A 352 -29.75 9.26 -7.15
N ARG A 353 -29.99 10.15 -6.17
CA ARG A 353 -28.93 10.90 -5.48
C ARG A 353 -28.01 10.00 -4.65
N GLN A 354 -28.58 9.02 -3.95
CA GLN A 354 -27.80 8.04 -3.17
C GLN A 354 -26.96 7.12 -4.07
N LEU A 355 -27.55 6.63 -5.16
CA LEU A 355 -26.85 5.83 -6.16
C LEU A 355 -25.68 6.62 -6.76
N ASP A 356 -25.93 7.85 -7.19
CA ASP A 356 -24.90 8.69 -7.77
C ASP A 356 -23.73 8.94 -6.80
N ALA A 357 -24.07 9.28 -5.55
CA ALA A 357 -23.08 9.50 -4.50
C ALA A 357 -22.25 8.24 -4.21
N ALA A 358 -22.90 7.07 -4.10
CA ALA A 358 -22.22 5.80 -3.82
C ALA A 358 -21.27 5.39 -4.96
N ILE A 359 -21.71 5.55 -6.21
CA ILE A 359 -20.87 5.29 -7.39
C ILE A 359 -19.66 6.23 -7.42
N LEU A 360 -19.88 7.52 -7.19
CA LEU A 360 -18.80 8.50 -7.16
C LEU A 360 -17.82 8.24 -6.00
N GLU A 361 -18.30 7.86 -4.82
CA GLU A 361 -17.44 7.51 -3.69
C GLU A 361 -16.62 6.25 -3.96
N GLY A 362 -17.21 5.21 -4.54
CA GLY A 362 -16.52 3.97 -4.88
C GLY A 362 -15.50 4.13 -6.02
N GLY A 363 -15.84 4.89 -7.06
CA GLY A 363 -14.97 5.06 -8.24
C GLY A 363 -13.95 6.16 -8.15
N TRP A 364 -14.31 7.23 -7.46
CA TRP A 364 -13.50 8.44 -7.40
C TRP A 364 -13.15 8.74 -5.94
N GLU A 365 -12.79 7.70 -5.18
CA GLU A 365 -12.56 7.74 -3.73
C GLU A 365 -11.72 8.95 -3.31
N ARG A 366 -10.60 9.22 -4.00
CA ARG A 366 -9.72 10.35 -3.68
C ARG A 366 -10.45 11.70 -3.71
N ILE A 367 -11.45 11.84 -4.57
CA ILE A 367 -12.22 13.06 -4.81
C ILE A 367 -13.50 13.05 -3.97
N PHE A 368 -14.29 11.99 -3.95
CA PHE A 368 -15.63 12.00 -3.36
C PHE A 368 -15.74 11.39 -1.97
N ARG A 369 -14.69 10.72 -1.45
CA ARG A 369 -14.70 10.23 -0.06
C ARG A 369 -15.07 11.33 0.95
N ALA A 370 -15.74 10.92 2.02
CA ALA A 370 -16.06 11.80 3.13
C ALA A 370 -14.80 12.53 3.67
N THR A 371 -14.85 13.85 3.70
CA THR A 371 -13.77 14.70 4.24
C THR A 371 -13.80 14.69 5.76
N GLY A 372 -12.77 15.26 6.40
CA GLY A 372 -12.81 15.51 7.85
C GLY A 372 -13.98 16.42 8.23
N THR A 373 -14.20 17.47 7.44
CA THR A 373 -15.32 18.40 7.58
C THR A 373 -16.68 17.70 7.43
N ASP A 374 -16.85 16.85 6.42
CA ASP A 374 -18.11 16.11 6.19
C ASP A 374 -18.44 15.19 7.38
N ARG A 375 -17.44 14.50 7.94
CA ARG A 375 -17.62 13.71 9.18
C ARG A 375 -17.95 14.58 10.38
N ALA A 376 -17.33 15.76 10.52
CA ALA A 376 -17.60 16.67 11.63
C ALA A 376 -19.04 17.20 11.60
N PHE A 377 -19.57 17.56 10.41
CA PHE A 377 -20.97 17.95 10.27
C PHE A 377 -21.93 16.81 10.62
N ARG A 378 -21.69 15.60 10.09
CA ARG A 378 -22.55 14.44 10.40
C ARG A 378 -22.55 14.10 11.89
N GLU A 379 -21.40 14.19 12.55
CA GLU A 379 -21.29 13.98 14.00
C GLU A 379 -22.06 15.08 14.76
N ALA A 380 -21.89 16.34 14.39
CA ALA A 380 -22.57 17.46 15.04
C ALA A 380 -24.10 17.35 14.92
N ILE A 381 -24.63 17.02 13.74
CA ILE A 381 -26.07 16.80 13.51
C ILE A 381 -26.62 15.67 14.40
N GLY A 382 -25.79 14.70 14.76
CA GLY A 382 -26.16 13.58 15.64
C GLY A 382 -26.14 13.89 17.13
N PHE A 383 -25.82 15.10 17.57
CA PHE A 383 -25.83 15.47 18.98
C PHE A 383 -27.26 15.62 19.51
N GLU A 384 -27.62 14.80 20.51
CA GLU A 384 -28.96 14.81 21.13
C GLU A 384 -29.22 16.06 22.00
N ASP A 385 -28.17 16.76 22.41
CA ASP A 385 -28.19 17.92 23.32
C ASP A 385 -28.18 19.27 22.59
N LEU A 386 -28.44 19.30 21.29
CA LEU A 386 -28.50 20.55 20.52
C LEU A 386 -29.84 21.26 20.67
N ASP A 387 -29.78 22.59 20.78
CA ASP A 387 -30.96 23.42 20.59
C ASP A 387 -31.49 23.25 19.14
N PRO A 388 -32.82 23.12 18.94
CA PRO A 388 -33.39 22.90 17.61
C PRO A 388 -33.01 23.98 16.58
N ALA A 389 -32.84 25.24 16.99
CA ALA A 389 -32.42 26.33 16.10
C ALA A 389 -30.94 26.21 15.70
N VAL A 390 -30.09 25.70 16.60
CA VAL A 390 -28.68 25.41 16.31
C VAL A 390 -28.58 24.24 15.36
N LEU A 391 -29.35 23.16 15.58
CA LEU A 391 -29.41 22.02 14.66
C LEU A 391 -29.79 22.45 13.24
N ALA A 392 -30.85 23.25 13.09
CA ALA A 392 -31.27 23.78 11.79
C ALA A 392 -30.17 24.64 11.13
N SER A 393 -29.44 25.44 11.91
CA SER A 393 -28.32 26.24 11.42
C SER A 393 -27.15 25.36 10.95
N ILE A 394 -26.88 24.23 11.64
CA ILE A 394 -25.85 23.26 11.26
C ILE A 394 -26.24 22.55 9.96
N GLU A 395 -27.50 22.13 9.80
CA GLU A 395 -28.00 21.48 8.59
C GLU A 395 -27.95 22.41 7.37
N GLU A 396 -28.32 23.68 7.55
CA GLU A 396 -28.21 24.69 6.49
C GLU A 396 -26.75 24.91 6.11
N LEU A 397 -25.86 25.07 7.10
CA LEU A 397 -24.43 25.25 6.88
C LEU A 397 -23.81 24.04 6.18
N TYR A 398 -24.25 22.82 6.52
CA TYR A 398 -23.81 21.61 5.85
C TYR A 398 -24.28 21.57 4.39
N THR A 399 -25.52 21.98 4.11
CA THR A 399 -26.05 22.10 2.76
C THR A 399 -25.24 23.09 1.91
N GLN A 400 -24.90 24.25 2.48
CA GLN A 400 -24.02 25.24 1.82
C GLN A 400 -22.62 24.67 1.56
N TYR A 401 -22.02 23.97 2.53
CA TYR A 401 -20.73 23.30 2.36
C TYR A 401 -20.74 22.30 1.20
N LYS A 402 -21.78 21.45 1.11
CA LYS A 402 -21.91 20.48 0.02
C LYS A 402 -22.11 21.17 -1.33
N GLY A 403 -22.86 22.27 -1.37
CA GLY A 403 -23.04 23.11 -2.55
C GLY A 403 -21.74 23.73 -3.07
N GLU A 404 -20.84 24.16 -2.19
CA GLU A 404 -19.54 24.73 -2.59
C GLU A 404 -18.50 23.67 -2.99
N ILE A 405 -18.50 22.50 -2.34
CA ILE A 405 -17.55 21.43 -2.66
C ILE A 405 -17.92 20.71 -3.97
N ALA A 406 -19.22 20.60 -4.29
CA ALA A 406 -19.68 19.92 -5.50
C ALA A 406 -18.97 20.39 -6.79
N PRO A 407 -18.92 21.69 -7.15
CA PRO A 407 -18.22 22.15 -8.35
C PRO A 407 -16.70 21.92 -8.30
N ILE A 408 -16.10 21.95 -7.11
CA ILE A 408 -14.65 21.66 -6.94
C ILE A 408 -14.38 20.17 -7.22
N ASN A 409 -15.24 19.28 -6.72
CA ASN A 409 -15.14 17.84 -6.97
C ASN A 409 -15.34 17.52 -8.47
N GLU A 410 -16.30 18.15 -9.13
CA GLU A 410 -16.49 17.98 -10.58
C GLU A 410 -15.28 18.47 -11.39
N ARG A 411 -14.68 19.59 -10.99
CA ARG A 411 -13.42 20.05 -11.59
C ARG A 411 -12.28 19.04 -11.38
N LEU A 412 -12.11 18.52 -10.17
CA LEU A 412 -11.11 17.49 -9.88
C LEU A 412 -11.33 16.24 -10.71
N LYS A 413 -12.59 15.80 -10.86
CA LYS A 413 -12.95 14.64 -11.67
C LYS A 413 -12.60 14.86 -13.14
N SER A 414 -12.94 16.03 -13.68
CA SER A 414 -12.60 16.43 -15.05
C SER A 414 -11.08 16.41 -15.29
N MET A 415 -10.29 16.98 -14.37
CA MET A 415 -8.83 16.95 -14.46
C MET A 415 -8.28 15.53 -14.35
N ALA A 416 -8.76 14.72 -13.40
CA ALA A 416 -8.31 13.34 -13.24
C ALA A 416 -8.55 12.50 -14.50
N ARG A 417 -9.55 12.83 -15.32
CA ARG A 417 -9.80 12.14 -16.60
C ARG A 417 -8.64 12.25 -17.59
N THR A 418 -7.86 13.33 -17.56
CA THR A 418 -6.72 13.58 -18.44
C THR A 418 -5.37 13.35 -17.75
N GLU A 419 -5.26 13.79 -16.49
CA GLU A 419 -4.01 13.77 -15.73
C GLU A 419 -3.60 12.35 -15.32
N GLU A 420 -4.53 11.50 -14.88
CA GLU A 420 -4.20 10.15 -14.41
C GLU A 420 -3.71 9.24 -15.54
N PRO A 421 -4.35 9.20 -16.73
CA PRO A 421 -3.79 8.49 -17.89
C PRO A 421 -2.41 9.02 -18.31
N SER A 422 -2.24 10.34 -18.37
CA SER A 422 -0.96 10.96 -18.75
C SER A 422 0.17 10.61 -17.77
N ARG A 423 -0.14 10.58 -16.47
CA ARG A 423 0.81 10.11 -15.45
C ARG A 423 1.21 8.65 -15.63
N LEU A 424 0.29 7.77 -16.01
CA LEU A 424 0.65 6.37 -16.29
C LEU A 424 1.71 6.28 -17.39
N VAL A 425 1.58 7.08 -18.45
CA VAL A 425 2.56 7.14 -19.54
C VAL A 425 3.89 7.68 -19.04
N THR A 426 3.89 8.86 -18.44
CA THR A 426 5.12 9.53 -17.97
C THR A 426 5.85 8.71 -16.91
N GLU A 427 5.13 8.11 -15.95
CA GLU A 427 5.73 7.24 -14.95
C GLU A 427 6.28 5.94 -15.56
N GLY A 428 5.57 5.36 -16.54
CA GLY A 428 6.04 4.18 -17.27
C GLY A 428 7.30 4.44 -18.09
N GLU A 429 7.37 5.55 -18.81
CA GLU A 429 8.57 5.97 -19.54
C GLU A 429 9.75 6.21 -18.60
N ARG A 430 9.51 6.87 -17.44
CA ARG A 430 10.53 7.05 -16.40
C ARG A 430 11.01 5.72 -15.83
N PHE A 431 10.10 4.78 -15.58
CA PHE A 431 10.45 3.44 -15.10
C PHE A 431 11.36 2.72 -16.11
N VAL A 432 11.00 2.72 -17.40
CA VAL A 432 11.82 2.07 -18.44
C VAL A 432 13.17 2.78 -18.63
N SER A 433 13.20 4.10 -18.61
CA SER A 433 14.46 4.86 -18.64
C SER A 433 15.36 4.55 -17.44
N MET A 434 14.78 4.39 -16.26
CA MET A 434 15.53 4.02 -15.05
C MET A 434 16.08 2.60 -15.16
N MET A 435 15.25 1.64 -15.57
CA MET A 435 15.65 0.23 -15.66
C MET A 435 16.71 -0.01 -16.74
N SER A 436 16.59 0.64 -17.90
CA SER A 436 17.56 0.52 -19.00
C SER A 436 18.94 1.11 -18.68
N GLN A 437 18.98 2.13 -17.83
CA GLN A 437 20.22 2.70 -17.29
C GLN A 437 20.82 1.87 -16.14
N GLY A 438 20.21 0.73 -15.79
CA GLY A 438 20.72 -0.22 -14.80
C GLY A 438 21.01 0.42 -13.45
N VAL A 439 22.23 0.23 -12.97
CA VAL A 439 22.72 0.74 -11.68
C VAL A 439 22.76 2.26 -11.66
N SER A 440 23.20 2.86 -12.77
CA SER A 440 23.28 4.30 -12.94
C SER A 440 21.89 4.93 -12.85
N GLY A 441 20.90 4.30 -13.48
CA GLY A 441 19.49 4.68 -13.38
C GLY A 441 18.98 4.57 -11.94
N MET A 442 19.17 3.44 -11.28
CA MET A 442 18.71 3.27 -9.89
C MET A 442 19.38 4.26 -8.90
N ALA A 443 20.69 4.51 -9.06
CA ALA A 443 21.44 5.40 -8.18
C ALA A 443 21.06 6.88 -8.36
N LEU A 444 20.91 7.35 -9.60
CA LEU A 444 20.44 8.71 -9.90
C LEU A 444 18.97 8.90 -9.46
N GLY A 445 18.16 7.83 -9.46
CA GLY A 445 16.80 7.83 -8.92
C GLY A 445 16.77 7.95 -7.39
N ALA A 446 17.65 7.22 -6.71
CA ALA A 446 17.78 7.24 -5.26
C ALA A 446 18.37 8.57 -4.74
N ALA A 447 19.39 9.13 -5.40
CA ALA A 447 20.04 10.38 -5.01
C ALA A 447 19.15 11.61 -5.14
N ARG A 448 18.11 11.55 -5.97
CA ARG A 448 17.04 12.56 -6.02
C ARG A 448 16.01 12.41 -4.89
N GLY A 449 16.28 11.56 -3.89
CA GLY A 449 15.59 11.50 -2.60
C GLY A 449 14.36 10.61 -2.57
N GLY A 450 14.28 9.58 -3.43
CA GLY A 450 13.06 8.77 -3.59
C GLY A 450 11.87 9.55 -4.21
N GLN A 451 12.03 10.87 -4.40
CA GLN A 451 11.32 11.64 -5.40
C GLN A 451 11.97 11.30 -6.74
N GLY A 452 11.52 10.21 -7.37
CA GLY A 452 12.13 9.67 -8.58
C GLY A 452 12.37 10.72 -9.66
N PHE A 453 13.51 10.66 -10.36
CA PHE A 453 13.93 11.49 -11.50
C PHE A 453 13.01 12.66 -11.89
N GLY A 454 13.38 13.84 -11.36
CA GLY A 454 12.62 15.08 -11.49
C GLY A 454 11.87 15.36 -10.20
N ALA A 455 11.75 16.62 -9.80
CA ALA A 455 10.66 16.95 -8.87
C ALA A 455 9.38 16.30 -9.43
N PRO A 456 8.49 15.70 -8.61
CA PRO A 456 7.20 15.32 -9.12
C PRO A 456 6.65 16.55 -9.81
N GLU A 457 6.46 16.44 -11.12
CA GLU A 457 5.82 17.46 -11.92
C GLU A 457 4.60 17.89 -11.11
N ALA A 458 4.55 19.17 -10.74
CA ALA A 458 3.64 19.64 -9.69
C ALA A 458 2.26 19.07 -10.02
N ASP A 459 1.73 18.21 -9.14
CA ASP A 459 0.47 17.51 -9.41
C ASP A 459 -0.55 18.58 -9.81
N PRO A 460 -1.04 18.63 -11.06
CA PRO A 460 -1.88 19.75 -11.48
C PRO A 460 -3.19 19.84 -10.70
N MET A 461 -3.61 18.74 -10.06
CA MET A 461 -4.78 18.70 -9.18
C MET A 461 -4.49 19.21 -7.77
N ARG A 462 -3.22 19.39 -7.37
CA ARG A 462 -2.83 19.79 -6.01
C ARG A 462 -3.48 21.09 -5.59
N GLU A 463 -3.39 22.12 -6.42
CA GLU A 463 -3.99 23.44 -6.12
C GLU A 463 -5.50 23.32 -5.91
N VAL A 464 -6.18 22.47 -6.68
CA VAL A 464 -7.62 22.26 -6.56
C VAL A 464 -7.97 21.44 -5.31
N PHE A 465 -7.12 20.49 -4.90
CA PHE A 465 -7.25 19.80 -3.62
C PHE A 465 -7.00 20.74 -2.42
N GLU A 466 -6.08 21.69 -2.55
CA GLU A 466 -5.83 22.73 -1.54
C GLU A 466 -7.05 23.64 -1.42
N GLN A 467 -7.60 24.14 -2.54
CA GLN A 467 -8.86 24.89 -2.55
C GLN A 467 -10.02 24.14 -1.88
N ARG A 468 -10.15 22.83 -2.17
CA ARG A 468 -11.16 21.97 -1.52
C ARG A 468 -10.95 21.90 0.00
N SER A 469 -9.70 21.84 0.44
CA SER A 469 -9.34 21.79 1.86
C SER A 469 -9.63 23.11 2.56
N ASP A 470 -9.31 24.25 1.93
CA ASP A 470 -9.57 25.59 2.45
C ASP A 470 -11.07 25.84 2.68
N VAL A 471 -11.92 25.41 1.74
CA VAL A 471 -13.38 25.43 1.91
C VAL A 471 -13.78 24.58 3.12
N GLY A 472 -13.21 23.38 3.25
CA GLY A 472 -13.45 22.50 4.40
C GLY A 472 -13.07 23.12 5.75
N GLU A 473 -11.94 23.83 5.82
CA GLU A 473 -11.47 24.50 7.03
C GLU A 473 -12.38 25.68 7.40
N ARG A 474 -12.72 26.54 6.43
CA ARG A 474 -13.65 27.65 6.64
C ARG A 474 -15.00 27.22 7.20
N TYR A 475 -15.56 26.14 6.66
CA TYR A 475 -16.85 25.62 7.14
C TYR A 475 -16.75 24.92 8.50
N LEU A 476 -15.61 24.27 8.79
CA LEU A 476 -15.36 23.68 10.10
C LEU A 476 -15.25 24.74 11.20
N GLU A 477 -14.65 25.89 10.91
CA GLU A 477 -14.61 27.03 11.83
C GLU A 477 -16.01 27.60 12.11
N ARG A 478 -16.84 27.74 11.07
CA ARG A 478 -18.23 28.17 11.22
C ARG A 478 -19.06 27.18 12.04
N LEU A 479 -18.87 25.88 11.82
CA LEU A 479 -19.50 24.82 12.63
C LEU A 479 -19.10 24.95 14.10
N ARG A 480 -17.81 25.13 14.39
CA ARG A 480 -17.31 25.30 15.76
C ARG A 480 -17.89 26.54 16.45
N ALA A 481 -18.16 27.61 15.72
CA ALA A 481 -18.77 28.81 16.28
C ALA A 481 -20.24 28.61 16.73
N LEU A 482 -20.92 27.57 16.24
CA LEU A 482 -22.29 27.22 16.62
C LEU A 482 -22.37 26.23 17.79
N LEU A 483 -21.25 25.61 18.17
CA LEU A 483 -21.20 24.54 19.16
C LEU A 483 -20.59 25.03 20.48
N THR A 484 -20.95 24.39 21.60
CA THR A 484 -20.28 24.63 22.88
C THR A 484 -18.87 24.01 22.91
N PRO A 485 -17.97 24.44 23.81
CA PRO A 485 -16.64 23.81 23.96
C PRO A 485 -16.70 22.29 24.15
N GLU A 486 -17.63 21.79 24.95
CA GLU A 486 -17.83 20.36 25.23
C GLU A 486 -18.28 19.60 23.98
N GLN A 487 -19.13 20.23 23.17
CA GLN A 487 -19.58 19.70 21.88
C GLN A 487 -18.45 19.70 20.83
N ILE A 488 -17.57 20.71 20.84
CA ILE A 488 -16.39 20.76 19.97
C ILE A 488 -15.42 19.62 20.29
N GLU A 489 -15.24 19.28 21.57
CA GLU A 489 -14.37 18.17 21.98
C GLU A 489 -14.88 16.79 21.51
N ARG A 490 -16.20 16.66 21.33
CA ARG A 490 -16.83 15.45 20.79
C ARG A 490 -16.66 15.30 19.28
N LEU A 491 -16.32 16.36 18.55
CA LEU A 491 -16.13 16.27 17.10
C LEU A 491 -14.94 15.39 16.72
N PRO A 492 -15.01 14.67 15.58
CA PRO A 492 -13.88 13.90 15.09
C PRO A 492 -12.70 14.82 14.82
N ARG A 493 -11.55 14.49 15.42
CA ARG A 493 -10.30 15.21 15.19
C ARG A 493 -9.94 15.14 13.71
N THR A 494 -10.02 16.28 13.03
CA THR A 494 -9.69 16.37 11.60
C THR A 494 -8.17 16.29 11.42
N ARG A 495 -7.72 15.63 10.34
CA ARG A 495 -6.30 15.35 10.05
C ARG A 495 -5.41 16.61 10.03
N GLY A 496 -5.98 17.82 9.83
CA GLY A 496 -5.28 19.10 9.94
C GLY A 496 -4.93 19.53 11.38
N GLN A 497 -5.67 19.06 12.39
CA GLN A 497 -5.41 19.40 13.80
C GLN A 497 -4.27 18.58 14.41
N ALA A 498 -3.89 17.47 13.79
CA ALA A 498 -2.68 16.72 14.11
C ALA A 498 -1.42 17.33 13.45
N GLY A 499 -1.56 18.17 12.42
CA GLY A 499 -0.45 18.81 11.73
C GLY A 499 0.07 20.07 12.43
N ALA A 500 -0.80 20.80 13.13
CA ALA A 500 -0.44 22.04 13.83
C ALA A 500 0.00 21.84 15.30
N ARG A 501 -0.15 20.63 15.86
CA ARG A 501 0.31 20.29 17.22
C ARG A 501 0.95 18.89 17.36
N GLY A 502 1.30 18.26 16.23
CA GLY A 502 1.83 16.90 16.20
C GLY A 502 2.64 16.57 14.94
N GLY A 503 3.17 17.60 14.27
CA GLY A 503 4.17 17.45 13.24
C GLY A 503 5.47 16.99 13.87
N PHE A 504 5.90 15.78 13.51
CA PHE A 504 7.23 15.23 13.78
C PHE A 504 8.32 16.25 13.37
N GLY A 505 8.78 17.03 14.36
CA GLY A 505 9.78 18.09 14.16
C GLY A 505 10.17 18.87 15.42
N GLY A 506 9.62 18.55 16.60
CA GLY A 506 9.96 19.23 17.85
C GLY A 506 10.54 18.27 18.88
N GLY A 507 11.87 18.18 18.98
CA GLY A 507 12.57 17.48 20.07
C GLY A 507 12.51 18.26 21.39
N GLY A 508 11.29 18.57 21.87
CA GLY A 508 11.04 19.34 23.09
C GLY A 508 10.16 18.59 24.12
N ALA A 509 10.17 19.10 25.36
CA ALA A 509 9.61 18.49 26.57
C ALA A 509 8.20 17.89 26.43
N GLU A 510 7.32 18.52 25.65
CA GLU A 510 5.90 18.14 25.52
C GLU A 510 5.69 16.81 24.76
N GLY A 511 6.61 16.42 23.88
CA GLY A 511 6.53 15.13 23.17
C GLY A 511 6.78 13.92 24.07
N MET A 512 7.49 14.12 25.18
CA MET A 512 7.81 13.06 26.15
C MET A 512 6.71 12.86 27.18
N GLN A 513 5.99 13.91 27.55
CA GLN A 513 4.89 13.83 28.50
C GLN A 513 3.72 13.01 27.92
N GLY A 514 3.39 13.23 26.65
CA GLY A 514 2.40 12.43 25.93
C GLY A 514 2.82 10.97 25.66
N MET A 515 4.10 10.63 25.83
CA MET A 515 4.59 9.25 25.83
C MET A 515 4.42 8.60 27.22
N LEU A 516 4.71 9.33 28.30
CA LEU A 516 4.53 8.86 29.69
C LEU A 516 3.08 8.51 30.02
N GLU A 517 2.13 9.29 29.50
CA GLU A 517 0.69 9.11 29.74
C GLU A 517 0.11 7.87 29.04
N ARG A 518 0.82 7.33 28.04
CA ARG A 518 0.40 6.14 27.29
C ARG A 518 0.99 4.84 27.83
N LEU A 519 1.87 4.90 28.84
CA LEU A 519 2.44 3.72 29.49
C LEU A 519 1.48 3.18 30.56
N PRO A 520 1.39 1.85 30.74
CA PRO A 520 0.69 1.26 31.89
C PRO A 520 1.17 1.84 33.22
N GLU A 521 0.28 2.09 34.17
CA GLU A 521 0.59 2.81 35.42
C GLU A 521 1.76 2.21 36.23
N GLU A 522 1.93 0.88 36.18
CA GLU A 522 3.05 0.19 36.82
C GLU A 522 4.40 0.53 36.16
N GLN A 523 4.44 0.59 34.82
CA GLN A 523 5.64 0.94 34.08
C GLN A 523 5.95 2.44 34.21
N ARG A 524 4.92 3.29 34.24
CA ARG A 524 5.08 4.73 34.49
C ARG A 524 5.70 4.99 35.87
N ARG A 525 5.26 4.28 36.92
CA ARG A 525 5.84 4.40 38.27
C ARG A 525 7.29 3.92 38.34
N GLN A 526 7.62 2.82 37.68
CA GLN A 526 9.00 2.32 37.60
C GLN A 526 9.94 3.26 36.83
N LEU A 527 9.42 3.89 35.76
CA LEU A 527 10.13 4.89 34.98
C LEU A 527 10.41 6.16 35.78
N LEU A 528 9.40 6.69 36.47
CA LEU A 528 9.54 7.88 37.32
C LEU A 528 10.50 7.59 38.48
N GLN A 529 10.38 6.45 39.18
CA GLN A 529 11.34 6.08 40.23
C GLN A 529 12.81 6.00 39.75
N ALA A 530 13.05 5.69 38.48
CA ALA A 530 14.38 5.56 37.94
C ALA A 530 14.98 6.87 37.40
N VAL A 531 14.14 7.86 37.10
CA VAL A 531 14.53 9.01 36.26
C VAL A 531 14.18 10.36 36.89
N ASP A 532 13.05 10.45 37.60
CA ASP A 532 12.57 11.65 38.29
C ASP A 532 13.35 11.82 39.61
N ARG A 533 14.51 12.48 39.51
CA ARG A 533 15.43 12.71 40.63
C ARG A 533 14.94 13.83 41.54
N ASN A 534 14.17 14.77 41.01
CA ASN A 534 13.63 15.90 41.76
C ASN A 534 12.26 15.60 42.40
N GLY A 535 11.64 14.48 42.05
CA GLY A 535 10.41 13.96 42.67
C GLY A 535 9.15 14.73 42.28
N ASN A 536 9.17 15.45 41.15
CA ASN A 536 8.07 16.32 40.74
C ASN A 536 7.02 15.62 39.85
N GLY A 537 7.20 14.33 39.58
CA GLY A 537 6.30 13.51 38.76
C GLY A 537 6.40 13.80 37.25
N GLN A 538 7.37 14.61 36.83
CA GLN A 538 7.68 14.95 35.45
C GLN A 538 9.13 14.58 35.12
N ILE A 539 9.51 14.67 33.86
CA ILE A 539 10.90 14.44 33.43
C ILE A 539 11.39 15.73 32.81
N ASP A 540 12.18 16.47 33.57
CA ASP A 540 12.70 17.76 33.16
C ASP A 540 13.95 17.61 32.28
N GLU A 541 14.46 18.72 31.73
CA GLU A 541 15.59 18.70 30.79
C GLU A 541 16.85 18.03 31.33
N ASP A 542 17.12 18.18 32.62
CA ASP A 542 18.27 17.58 33.31
C ASP A 542 18.13 16.06 33.53
N GLU A 543 16.91 15.53 33.45
CA GLU A 543 16.57 14.13 33.71
C GLU A 543 16.38 13.33 32.41
N ARG A 544 16.36 14.00 31.26
CA ARG A 544 16.22 13.39 29.92
C ARG A 544 17.35 12.41 29.59
N ASP A 545 18.55 12.65 30.09
CA ASP A 545 19.69 11.76 29.88
C ASP A 545 19.53 10.47 30.70
N GLY A 546 18.96 10.56 31.90
CA GLY A 546 18.56 9.42 32.72
C GLY A 546 17.49 8.57 32.04
N LEU A 547 16.50 9.20 31.40
CA LEU A 547 15.45 8.49 30.65
C LEU A 547 16.03 7.73 29.45
N ARG A 548 16.91 8.38 28.69
CA ARG A 548 17.56 7.75 27.52
C ARG A 548 18.41 6.57 27.92
N GLN A 549 19.01 6.62 29.12
CA GLN A 549 19.80 5.53 29.67
C GLN A 549 18.90 4.37 30.17
N TYR A 550 17.82 4.68 30.90
CA TYR A 550 16.83 3.70 31.35
C TYR A 550 16.17 2.94 30.18
N MET A 551 15.77 3.66 29.13
CA MET A 551 15.18 3.05 27.93
C MET A 551 16.17 2.15 27.20
N ARG A 552 17.46 2.52 27.19
CA ARG A 552 18.53 1.71 26.59
C ARG A 552 18.79 0.43 27.39
N GLU A 553 18.70 0.48 28.72
CA GLU A 553 18.86 -0.67 29.61
C GLU A 553 17.67 -1.64 29.52
N GLN A 554 16.44 -1.12 29.49
CA GLN A 554 15.23 -1.92 29.26
C GLN A 554 15.27 -2.64 27.91
N PHE A 555 15.67 -1.95 26.84
CA PHE A 555 15.79 -2.56 25.51
C PHE A 555 16.89 -3.64 25.45
N ASN A 556 17.99 -3.46 26.19
CA ASN A 556 19.04 -4.48 26.29
C ASN A 556 18.59 -5.70 27.10
N ASN A 557 17.85 -5.51 28.17
CA ASN A 557 17.29 -6.61 28.97
C ASN A 557 16.25 -7.44 28.19
N PHE A 558 15.43 -6.79 27.36
CA PHE A 558 14.50 -7.49 26.46
C PHE A 558 15.21 -8.35 25.41
N ARG A 559 16.41 -7.94 24.98
CA ARG A 559 17.22 -8.68 24.01
C ARG A 559 17.96 -9.87 24.61
N ASN A 560 18.24 -9.84 25.91
CA ASN A 560 19.02 -10.86 26.61
C ASN A 560 18.14 -11.95 27.26
N ASN A 561 16.83 -11.74 27.41
CA ASN A 561 15.92 -12.66 28.10
C ASN A 561 14.85 -13.30 27.19
N GLY A 562 14.93 -13.08 25.87
CA GLY A 562 13.93 -13.52 24.88
C GLY A 562 14.31 -14.76 24.04
N GLY A 563 15.25 -15.59 24.51
CA GLY A 563 15.71 -16.76 23.77
C GLY A 563 16.06 -17.93 24.68
N GLY A 564 15.10 -18.84 24.89
CA GLY A 564 15.32 -20.15 25.52
C GLY A 564 14.30 -20.49 26.59
N GLY A 565 13.40 -21.43 26.30
CA GLY A 565 12.49 -21.95 27.33
C GLY A 565 11.28 -22.73 26.82
N GLY A 566 11.45 -23.60 25.82
CA GLY A 566 10.46 -24.63 25.52
C GLY A 566 10.69 -25.85 26.42
N GLY A 567 9.69 -26.19 27.24
CA GLY A 567 9.45 -27.56 27.71
C GLY A 567 10.13 -27.98 29.01
N GLY A 568 9.52 -27.65 30.14
CA GLY A 568 9.78 -28.29 31.42
C GLY A 568 8.48 -28.48 32.20
N GLY A 569 7.92 -29.67 32.16
CA GLY A 569 6.78 -30.07 32.97
C GLY A 569 6.82 -31.58 33.22
N GLY A 570 6.95 -31.99 34.48
CA GLY A 570 6.99 -33.40 34.86
C GLY A 570 7.56 -33.64 36.25
N GLU A 571 6.83 -33.19 37.26
CA GLU A 571 7.03 -33.48 38.67
C GLU A 571 6.81 -34.97 38.98
N GLY A 572 7.69 -35.57 39.81
CA GLY A 572 7.39 -36.83 40.49
C GLY A 572 8.61 -37.68 40.87
N GLY A 573 8.75 -37.96 42.17
CA GLY A 573 9.30 -39.24 42.61
C GLY A 573 10.54 -39.21 43.51
N ARG A 574 10.29 -39.29 44.81
CA ARG A 574 11.22 -39.68 45.88
C ARG A 574 12.11 -40.89 45.56
N GLY A 575 13.35 -40.81 46.02
CA GLY A 575 13.97 -41.86 46.86
C GLY A 575 15.09 -42.68 46.24
N GLY A 576 16.17 -42.86 46.99
CA GLY A 576 17.06 -44.03 46.83
C GLY A 576 18.56 -43.74 46.83
N ARG A 577 19.24 -44.21 47.88
CA ARG A 577 20.69 -44.25 48.06
C ARG A 577 21.40 -45.24 47.11
N GLY A 578 22.72 -45.03 46.95
CA GLY A 578 23.72 -46.02 46.53
C GLY A 578 24.26 -45.66 45.15
N GLY A 579 25.54 -45.33 44.97
CA GLY A 579 26.72 -46.11 45.32
C GLY A 579 27.40 -46.48 44.00
N ALA A 580 28.59 -45.93 43.73
CA ALA A 580 29.48 -46.40 42.66
C ALA A 580 30.11 -47.76 43.05
N PRO A 581 30.93 -48.46 42.23
CA PRO A 581 31.44 -48.12 40.89
C PRO A 581 31.54 -49.34 39.90
N ASP A 582 32.28 -49.11 38.81
CA ASP A 582 33.05 -50.04 37.95
C ASP A 582 32.36 -50.77 36.78
N ALA A 583 32.64 -50.30 35.56
CA ALA A 583 33.38 -50.98 34.49
C ALA A 583 33.42 -50.13 33.20
#